data_AF-A0A483HJ64-F1
#
_entry.id   AF-A0A483HJ64-F1
#
_cell.length_a   1.000
_cell.length_b   1.000
_cell.length_c   1.000
_cell.angle_alpha   90.00
_cell.angle_beta   90.00
_cell.angle_gamma   90.00
#
_symmetry.space_group_name_H-M   'P 1'
#
loop_
_entity.id
_entity.type
_entity.pdbx_description
1 polymer ?
#
loop_
_entity_poly.entity_id
_entity_poly.type
_entity_poly.pdbx_seq_one_letter_code
_entity_poly.pdbx_strand_id
1 'polypeptide(L)'
;MNIETVNELIASLESAGELSIREQKFLKLAKAYQQLAAENVVRQEFIKICFRAAADGASLDGSDIQEIGERLGLFGRETYQPMLHGYICGHEAGKDSVYVMKSAPATDRILAEAEARGVEKFAAEQRGVAERLQKSNVAVAERSISFCLDSAEEAEVFAKQLREGAK
;
A
#
# COMPACT_ATOMS: atom_id res chain seq x y z
N MET A 1 -20.93 -11.13 -31.26
CA MET A 1 -19.48 -11.27 -31.52
C MET A 1 -19.26 -12.65 -32.11
N ASN A 2 -18.65 -12.76 -33.29
CA ASN A 2 -18.36 -14.06 -33.93
C ASN A 2 -16.89 -14.47 -33.67
N ILE A 3 -16.53 -15.72 -33.93
CA ILE A 3 -15.18 -16.25 -33.67
C ILE A 3 -14.09 -15.52 -34.45
N GLU A 4 -14.38 -15.05 -35.66
CA GLU A 4 -13.42 -14.29 -36.48
C GLU A 4 -13.10 -12.93 -35.84
N THR A 5 -14.09 -12.21 -35.32
CA THR A 5 -13.85 -10.93 -34.63
C THR A 5 -13.00 -11.13 -33.37
N VAL A 6 -13.16 -12.25 -32.66
CA VAL A 6 -12.33 -12.59 -31.49
C VAL A 6 -10.89 -12.87 -31.90
N ASN A 7 -10.68 -13.63 -32.97
CA ASN A 7 -9.36 -14.00 -33.46
C ASN A 7 -8.58 -12.78 -33.99
N GLU A 8 -9.23 -11.88 -34.71
CA GLU A 8 -8.63 -10.62 -35.15
C GLU A 8 -8.24 -9.73 -33.96
N LEU A 9 -9.07 -9.70 -32.91
CA LEU A 9 -8.78 -8.95 -31.69
C LEU A 9 -7.56 -9.55 -30.94
N ILE A 10 -7.49 -10.88 -30.82
CA ILE A 10 -6.35 -11.57 -30.21
C ILE A 10 -5.07 -11.27 -30.99
N ALA A 11 -5.07 -11.41 -32.32
CA ALA A 11 -3.91 -11.13 -33.15
C ALA A 11 -3.45 -9.67 -33.06
N SER A 12 -4.41 -8.73 -33.01
CA SER A 12 -4.12 -7.31 -32.81
C SER A 12 -3.43 -7.04 -31.47
N LEU A 13 -3.98 -7.58 -30.38
CA LEU A 13 -3.43 -7.44 -29.02
C LEU A 13 -2.06 -8.09 -28.87
N GLU A 14 -1.85 -9.28 -29.46
CA GLU A 14 -0.55 -9.96 -29.47
C GLU A 14 0.49 -9.20 -30.32
N SER A 15 0.08 -8.61 -31.45
CA SER A 15 0.97 -7.81 -32.30
C SER A 15 1.36 -6.45 -31.70
N ALA A 16 0.49 -5.89 -30.85
CA ALA A 16 0.72 -4.62 -30.17
C ALA A 16 1.79 -4.73 -29.06
N GLY A 17 2.14 -5.96 -28.63
CA GLY A 17 3.09 -6.19 -27.55
C GLY A 17 2.58 -5.71 -26.19
N GLU A 18 1.27 -5.57 -26.03
CA GLU A 18 0.67 -5.13 -24.77
C GLU A 18 0.74 -6.25 -23.73
N LEU A 19 1.24 -5.92 -22.53
CA LEU A 19 1.24 -6.85 -21.41
C LEU A 19 -0.20 -7.25 -21.09
N SER A 20 -0.43 -8.55 -20.94
CA SER A 20 -1.70 -9.07 -20.45
C SER A 20 -2.03 -8.50 -19.07
N ILE A 21 -3.31 -8.50 -18.70
CA ILE A 21 -3.76 -8.04 -17.37
C ILE A 21 -2.98 -8.74 -16.26
N ARG A 22 -2.65 -10.03 -16.44
CA ARG A 22 -1.88 -10.81 -15.48
C ARG A 22 -0.44 -10.29 -15.37
N GLU A 23 0.22 -10.06 -16.50
CA GLU A 23 1.60 -9.55 -16.50
C GLU A 23 1.70 -8.13 -15.96
N GLN A 24 0.73 -7.27 -16.26
CA GLN A 24 0.65 -5.93 -15.66
C GLN A 24 0.54 -6.00 -14.14
N LYS A 25 -0.28 -6.91 -13.60
CA LYS A 25 -0.39 -7.13 -12.14
C LYS A 25 0.94 -7.60 -11.55
N PHE A 26 1.61 -8.57 -12.18
CA PHE A 26 2.92 -9.04 -11.71
C PHE A 26 3.98 -7.95 -11.76
N LEU A 27 4.03 -7.14 -12.82
CA LEU A 27 4.98 -6.05 -12.94
C LEU A 27 4.76 -4.98 -11.87
N LYS A 28 3.50 -4.61 -11.58
CA LYS A 28 3.16 -3.69 -10.48
C LYS A 28 3.64 -4.23 -9.13
N LEU A 29 3.37 -5.51 -8.86
CA LEU A 29 3.80 -6.16 -7.62
C LEU A 29 5.33 -6.24 -7.51
N ALA A 30 6.03 -6.57 -8.60
CA ALA A 30 7.49 -6.63 -8.63
C ALA A 30 8.12 -5.25 -8.35
N LYS A 31 7.58 -4.18 -8.93
CA LYS A 31 8.00 -2.80 -8.65
C LYS A 31 7.80 -2.43 -7.18
N ALA A 32 6.65 -2.81 -6.59
CA ALA A 32 6.39 -2.57 -5.17
C ALA A 32 7.40 -3.30 -4.27
N TYR A 33 7.71 -4.57 -4.57
CA TYR A 33 8.74 -5.32 -3.82
C TYR A 33 10.14 -4.74 -3.99
N GLN A 34 10.52 -4.29 -5.19
CA GLN A 34 11.80 -3.64 -5.42
C GLN A 34 11.92 -2.35 -4.61
N GLN A 35 10.86 -1.54 -4.56
CA GLN A 35 10.83 -0.32 -3.77
C GLN A 35 10.85 -0.61 -2.26
N LEU A 36 10.10 -1.61 -1.79
CA LEU A 36 10.16 -2.06 -0.39
C LEU A 36 11.58 -2.52 0.00
N ALA A 37 12.25 -3.26 -0.89
CA ALA A 37 13.62 -3.67 -0.67
C ALA A 37 14.56 -2.46 -0.58
N ALA A 38 14.39 -1.45 -1.45
CA ALA A 38 15.16 -0.21 -1.38
C ALA A 38 14.92 0.54 -0.05
N GLU A 39 13.67 0.70 0.39
CA GLU A 39 13.34 1.30 1.69
C GLU A 39 14.01 0.55 2.85
N ASN A 40 14.00 -0.78 2.82
CA ASN A 40 14.62 -1.61 3.84
C ASN A 40 16.15 -1.52 3.82
N VAL A 41 16.79 -1.45 2.65
CA VAL A 41 18.24 -1.27 2.55
C VAL A 41 18.66 0.03 3.23
N VAL A 42 17.95 1.13 2.98
CA VAL A 42 18.27 2.43 3.60
C VAL A 42 18.14 2.36 5.13
N ARG A 43 17.08 1.73 5.66
CA ARG A 43 16.91 1.51 7.11
C ARG A 43 18.03 0.64 7.69
N GLN A 44 18.42 -0.41 6.99
CA GLN A 44 19.52 -1.29 7.41
C GLN A 44 20.86 -0.55 7.41
N GLU A 45 21.12 0.32 6.44
CA GLU A 45 22.34 1.14 6.44
C GLU A 45 22.38 2.11 7.63
N PHE A 46 21.25 2.75 7.97
CA PHE A 46 21.17 3.58 9.18
C PHE A 46 21.53 2.79 10.44
N ILE A 47 20.92 1.62 10.61
CA ILE A 47 21.18 0.72 11.74
C ILE A 47 22.67 0.32 11.77
N LYS A 48 23.26 -0.08 10.64
CA LYS A 48 24.68 -0.45 10.55
C LYS A 48 25.61 0.69 10.99
N ILE A 49 25.31 1.94 10.60
CA ILE A 49 26.09 3.10 11.04
C ILE A 49 26.04 3.23 12.56
N CYS A 50 24.86 3.14 13.16
CA CYS A 50 24.70 3.19 14.61
C CYS A 50 25.46 2.05 15.33
N PHE A 51 25.37 0.82 14.82
CA PHE A 51 26.09 -0.33 15.38
C PHE A 51 27.61 -0.17 15.29
N ARG A 52 28.12 0.36 14.17
CA ARG A 52 29.56 0.64 14.02
C ARG A 52 30.03 1.69 15.02
N ALA A 53 29.31 2.80 15.15
CA ALA A 53 29.64 3.84 16.12
C ALA A 53 29.71 3.27 17.55
N ALA A 54 28.73 2.44 17.93
CA ALA A 54 28.73 1.77 19.22
C ALA A 54 29.91 0.78 19.39
N ALA A 55 30.23 0.01 18.36
CA ALA A 55 31.36 -0.93 18.38
C ALA A 55 32.73 -0.23 18.50
N ASP A 56 32.87 0.94 17.87
CA ASP A 56 34.08 1.76 17.92
C ASP A 56 34.19 2.56 19.24
N GLY A 57 33.22 2.46 20.14
CA GLY A 57 33.15 3.23 21.38
C GLY A 57 32.85 4.72 21.15
N ALA A 58 32.38 5.08 19.95
CA ALA A 58 31.92 6.43 19.64
C ALA A 58 30.53 6.69 20.25
N SER A 59 30.25 7.95 20.57
CA SER A 59 28.92 8.41 20.95
C SER A 59 28.27 9.07 19.74
N LEU A 60 26.98 8.79 19.52
CA LEU A 60 26.14 9.56 18.59
C LEU A 60 25.18 10.39 19.41
N ASP A 61 25.19 11.70 19.21
CA ASP A 61 24.20 12.60 19.80
C ASP A 61 22.98 12.77 18.88
N GLY A 62 22.02 13.60 19.31
CA GLY A 62 20.82 13.87 18.53
C GLY A 62 21.11 14.52 17.17
N SER A 63 22.14 15.36 17.09
CA SER A 63 22.54 16.03 15.84
C SER A 63 23.15 15.02 14.86
N ASP A 64 24.02 14.13 15.34
CA ASP A 64 24.61 13.09 14.50
C ASP A 64 23.53 12.19 13.88
N ILE A 65 22.57 11.75 14.71
CA ILE A 65 21.44 10.91 14.27
C ILE A 65 20.61 11.62 13.20
N GLN A 66 20.31 12.90 13.41
CA GLN A 66 19.55 13.71 12.47
C GLN A 66 20.27 13.88 11.13
N GLU A 67 21.57 14.17 11.15
CA GLU A 67 22.39 14.30 9.95
C GLU A 67 22.49 12.98 9.18
N ILE A 68 22.74 11.86 9.88
CA ILE A 68 22.80 10.53 9.26
C ILE A 68 21.46 10.18 8.61
N GLY A 69 20.35 10.42 9.31
CA GLY A 69 19.01 10.12 8.81
C GLY A 69 18.64 10.98 7.60
N GLU A 70 19.00 12.27 7.58
CA GLU A 70 18.79 13.12 6.42
C GLU A 70 19.67 12.70 5.23
N ARG A 71 20.96 12.41 5.47
CA ARG A 71 21.90 11.95 4.45
C ARG A 71 21.44 10.65 3.78
N LEU A 72 20.86 9.75 4.55
CA LEU A 72 20.27 8.51 4.04
C LEU A 72 18.88 8.70 3.44
N GLY A 73 18.30 9.89 3.55
CA GLY A 73 16.95 10.18 3.07
C GLY A 73 15.84 9.53 3.90
N LEU A 74 16.13 9.10 5.14
CA LEU A 74 15.13 8.62 6.10
C LEU A 74 14.39 9.76 6.78
N PHE A 75 15.07 10.90 6.98
CA PHE A 75 14.48 12.08 7.60
C PHE A 75 14.27 13.21 6.58
N GLY A 76 13.21 13.97 6.79
CA GLY A 76 12.95 15.26 6.16
C GLY A 76 12.91 16.36 7.21
N ARG A 77 12.91 17.62 6.76
CA ARG A 77 12.69 18.78 7.61
C ARG A 77 11.32 19.36 7.32
N GLU A 78 10.60 19.69 8.38
CA GLU A 78 9.33 20.40 8.31
C GLU A 78 9.36 21.62 9.22
N THR A 79 8.62 22.66 8.85
CA THR A 79 8.40 23.80 9.74
C THR A 79 7.55 23.33 10.92
N TYR A 80 8.05 23.56 12.13
CA TYR A 80 7.41 23.10 13.35
C TYR A 80 5.99 23.65 13.52
N GLN A 81 5.05 22.73 13.70
CA GLN A 81 3.64 23.01 13.95
C GLN A 81 3.19 22.12 15.12
N PRO A 82 2.88 22.69 16.30
CA PRO A 82 2.48 21.92 17.48
C PRO A 82 1.28 21.00 17.24
N MET A 83 0.39 21.39 16.33
CA MET A 83 -0.78 20.59 15.93
C MET A 83 -0.43 19.32 15.15
N LEU A 84 0.69 19.31 14.42
CA LEU A 84 1.15 18.16 13.64
C LEU A 84 2.24 17.37 14.38
N HIS A 85 3.16 18.06 15.04
CA HIS A 85 4.36 17.46 15.63
C HIS A 85 4.25 17.22 17.15
N GLY A 86 3.18 17.69 17.78
CA GLY A 86 3.08 17.75 19.25
C GLY A 86 3.91 18.90 19.84
N TYR A 87 3.75 19.17 21.13
CA TYR A 87 4.53 20.22 21.80
C TYR A 87 5.99 19.76 22.02
N ILE A 88 6.93 20.45 21.38
CA ILE A 88 8.37 20.26 21.56
C ILE A 88 8.92 21.46 22.32
N CYS A 89 9.52 21.19 23.49
CA CYS A 89 10.12 22.23 24.32
C CYS A 89 11.24 22.97 23.56
N GLY A 90 11.29 24.29 23.72
CA GLY A 90 12.30 25.13 23.08
C GLY A 90 12.11 25.36 21.58
N HIS A 91 10.98 24.93 20.99
CA HIS A 91 10.67 25.20 19.58
C HIS A 91 9.58 26.25 19.42
N GLU A 92 9.80 27.23 18.55
CA GLU A 92 8.86 28.26 18.13
C GLU A 92 8.10 27.84 16.86
N ALA A 93 6.77 27.73 16.98
CA ALA A 93 5.90 27.36 15.88
C ALA A 93 6.05 28.32 14.68
N GLY A 94 6.15 27.75 13.47
CA GLY A 94 6.31 28.53 12.24
C GLY A 94 7.71 29.10 11.99
N LYS A 95 8.65 28.93 12.92
CA LYS A 95 10.03 29.41 12.79
C LYS A 95 11.05 28.29 12.79
N ASP A 96 10.94 27.39 13.75
CA ASP A 96 11.91 26.30 13.88
C ASP A 96 11.60 25.17 12.91
N SER A 97 12.65 24.48 12.47
CA SER A 97 12.52 23.25 11.69
C SER A 97 12.67 22.04 12.59
N VAL A 98 11.84 21.03 12.39
CA VAL A 98 11.93 19.73 13.07
C VAL A 98 12.23 18.63 12.07
N TYR A 99 12.87 17.57 12.53
CA TYR A 99 13.08 16.38 11.73
C TYR A 99 11.88 15.46 11.84
N VAL A 100 11.40 14.99 10.69
CA VAL A 100 10.31 14.02 10.58
C VAL A 100 10.80 12.80 9.81
N MET A 101 10.28 11.63 10.15
CA MET A 101 10.54 10.42 9.37
C MET A 101 9.80 10.54 8.04
N LYS A 102 10.50 10.34 6.91
CA LYS A 102 9.87 10.30 5.61
C LYS A 102 8.93 9.10 5.53
N SER A 103 7.85 9.25 4.76
CA SER A 103 6.90 8.18 4.51
C SER A 103 7.57 7.00 3.81
N ALA A 104 6.96 5.82 3.95
CA ALA A 104 7.42 4.57 3.37
C ALA A 104 6.43 4.09 2.30
N PRO A 105 6.34 4.79 1.16
CA PRO A 105 5.25 4.64 0.21
C PRO A 105 5.10 3.22 -0.34
N ALA A 106 6.18 2.43 -0.45
CA ALA A 106 6.05 1.04 -0.84
C ALA A 106 5.47 0.17 0.27
N THR A 107 5.89 0.40 1.51
CA THR A 107 5.32 -0.27 2.68
C THR A 107 3.82 0.04 2.78
N ASP A 108 3.42 1.31 2.64
CA ASP A 108 2.03 1.76 2.71
C ASP A 108 1.18 1.13 1.59
N ARG A 109 1.69 1.10 0.36
CA ARG A 109 1.01 0.43 -0.78
C ARG A 109 0.85 -1.07 -0.57
N ILE A 110 1.85 -1.74 0.00
CA ILE A 110 1.78 -3.18 0.28
C ILE A 110 0.74 -3.48 1.36
N LEU A 111 0.67 -2.63 2.39
CA LEU A 111 -0.36 -2.75 3.43
C LEU A 111 -1.75 -2.54 2.83
N ALA A 112 -1.96 -1.48 2.06
CA ALA A 112 -3.23 -1.21 1.39
C ALA A 112 -3.65 -2.34 0.44
N GLU A 113 -2.71 -2.95 -0.30
CA GLU A 113 -2.99 -4.13 -1.14
C GLU A 113 -3.35 -5.35 -0.28
N ALA A 114 -2.71 -5.53 0.88
CA ALA A 114 -3.05 -6.62 1.79
C ALA A 114 -4.46 -6.45 2.38
N GLU A 115 -4.82 -5.23 2.79
CA GLU A 115 -6.16 -4.88 3.27
C GLU A 115 -7.21 -5.07 2.16
N ALA A 116 -6.95 -4.57 0.95
CA ALA A 116 -7.83 -4.75 -0.20
C ALA A 116 -8.09 -6.23 -0.52
N ARG A 117 -7.06 -7.08 -0.51
CA ARG A 117 -7.22 -8.53 -0.68
C ARG A 117 -8.04 -9.17 0.44
N GLY A 118 -7.95 -8.65 1.67
CA GLY A 118 -8.80 -9.07 2.78
C GLY A 118 -10.28 -8.78 2.51
N VAL A 119 -10.57 -7.56 2.05
CA VAL A 119 -11.93 -7.14 1.68
C VAL A 119 -12.47 -7.94 0.49
N GLU A 120 -11.64 -8.25 -0.51
CA GLU A 120 -12.03 -9.10 -1.66
C GLU A 120 -12.41 -10.53 -1.22
N LYS A 121 -11.72 -11.09 -0.23
CA LYS A 121 -12.11 -12.41 0.33
C LYS A 121 -13.48 -12.34 1.00
N PHE A 122 -13.78 -11.25 1.70
CA PHE A 122 -15.11 -11.04 2.28
C PHE A 122 -16.18 -10.92 1.18
N ALA A 123 -15.94 -10.14 0.12
CA ALA A 123 -16.85 -10.04 -1.02
C ALA A 123 -17.11 -11.41 -1.67
N ALA A 124 -16.06 -12.22 -1.87
CA ALA A 124 -16.18 -13.57 -2.40
C ALA A 124 -17.02 -14.48 -1.48
N GLU A 125 -16.84 -14.40 -0.16
CA GLU A 125 -17.65 -15.17 0.79
C GLU A 125 -19.12 -14.75 0.74
N GLN A 126 -19.43 -13.45 0.66
CA GLN A 126 -20.80 -12.96 0.53
C GLN A 126 -21.49 -13.50 -0.74
N ARG A 127 -20.78 -13.53 -1.87
CA ARG A 127 -21.31 -14.19 -3.08
C ARG A 127 -21.53 -15.68 -2.88
N GLY A 128 -20.60 -16.37 -2.21
CA GLY A 128 -20.76 -17.77 -1.84
C GLY A 128 -21.99 -18.03 -0.95
N VAL A 129 -22.28 -17.12 0.00
CA VAL A 129 -23.50 -17.18 0.82
C VAL A 129 -24.74 -17.03 -0.06
N ALA A 130 -24.76 -16.04 -0.96
CA ALA A 130 -25.87 -15.81 -1.88
C ALA A 130 -26.16 -17.06 -2.75
N GLU A 131 -25.12 -17.70 -3.29
CA GLU A 131 -25.25 -18.94 -4.05
C GLU A 131 -25.82 -20.10 -3.23
N ARG A 132 -25.43 -20.23 -1.96
CA ARG A 132 -25.99 -21.27 -1.06
C ARG A 132 -27.46 -21.00 -0.76
N LEU A 133 -27.82 -19.74 -0.54
CA LEU A 133 -29.21 -19.34 -0.26
C LEU A 133 -30.12 -19.60 -1.47
N GLN A 134 -29.66 -19.29 -2.69
CA GLN A 134 -30.40 -19.58 -3.92
C GLN A 134 -30.74 -21.07 -4.05
N LYS A 135 -29.83 -21.95 -3.63
CA LYS A 135 -30.05 -23.41 -3.65
C LYS A 135 -31.02 -23.91 -2.58
N SER A 136 -31.20 -23.15 -1.50
CA SER A 136 -31.96 -23.60 -0.32
C SER A 136 -33.48 -23.36 -0.39
N ASN A 137 -33.99 -22.66 -1.42
CA ASN A 137 -35.42 -22.46 -1.72
C ASN A 137 -36.29 -22.06 -0.50
N VAL A 138 -35.77 -21.21 0.38
CA VAL A 138 -36.49 -20.68 1.55
C VAL A 138 -37.10 -19.33 1.20
N ALA A 139 -38.35 -19.07 1.57
CA ALA A 139 -39.07 -17.81 1.25
C ALA A 139 -38.40 -16.52 1.78
N VAL A 140 -37.48 -16.63 2.76
CA VAL A 140 -36.69 -15.51 3.31
C VAL A 140 -35.42 -15.24 2.47
N ALA A 141 -35.10 -16.10 1.49
CA ALA A 141 -33.82 -16.06 0.78
C ALA A 141 -33.67 -14.86 -0.16
N GLU A 142 -34.70 -14.37 -0.85
CA GLU A 142 -34.52 -13.33 -1.88
C GLU A 142 -33.92 -12.03 -1.32
N ARG A 143 -34.43 -11.52 -0.20
CA ARG A 143 -33.90 -10.31 0.43
C ARG A 143 -32.50 -10.53 1.00
N SER A 144 -32.22 -11.70 1.55
CA SER A 144 -30.89 -12.07 2.04
C SER A 144 -29.88 -12.25 0.91
N ILE A 145 -30.31 -12.81 -0.22
CA ILE A 145 -29.49 -12.96 -1.44
C ILE A 145 -29.11 -11.58 -1.97
N SER A 146 -30.08 -10.68 -2.14
CA SER A 146 -29.82 -9.29 -2.58
C SER A 146 -28.82 -8.62 -1.65
N PHE A 147 -29.06 -8.66 -0.34
CA PHE A 147 -28.16 -8.06 0.64
C PHE A 147 -26.73 -8.59 0.54
N CYS A 148 -26.54 -9.91 0.38
CA CYS A 148 -25.22 -10.49 0.19
C CYS A 148 -24.54 -10.02 -1.10
N LEU A 149 -25.29 -9.92 -2.20
CA LEU A 149 -24.74 -9.44 -3.48
C LEU A 149 -24.37 -7.96 -3.42
N ASP A 150 -25.24 -7.12 -2.85
CA ASP A 150 -25.00 -5.69 -2.67
C ASP A 150 -23.78 -5.45 -1.77
N SER A 151 -23.70 -6.19 -0.65
CA SER A 151 -22.55 -6.12 0.27
C SER A 151 -21.24 -6.57 -0.39
N ALA A 152 -21.29 -7.55 -1.31
CA ALA A 152 -20.11 -7.97 -2.06
C ALA A 152 -19.65 -6.88 -3.04
N GLU A 153 -20.57 -6.23 -3.74
CA GLU A 153 -20.25 -5.14 -4.67
C GLU A 153 -19.66 -3.92 -3.95
N GLU A 154 -20.27 -3.50 -2.84
CA GLU A 154 -19.75 -2.41 -2.00
C GLU A 154 -18.34 -2.74 -1.48
N ALA A 155 -18.11 -3.98 -1.05
CA ALA A 155 -16.80 -4.42 -0.60
C ALA A 155 -15.76 -4.38 -1.73
N GLU A 156 -16.09 -4.75 -2.96
CA GLU A 156 -15.18 -4.64 -4.10
C GLU A 156 -14.82 -3.19 -4.45
N VAL A 157 -15.80 -2.30 -4.40
CA VAL A 157 -15.57 -0.86 -4.58
C VAL A 157 -14.64 -0.35 -3.48
N PHE A 158 -14.86 -0.74 -2.23
CA PHE A 158 -14.01 -0.36 -1.11
C PHE A 158 -12.58 -0.90 -1.26
N ALA A 159 -12.41 -2.16 -1.68
CA ALA A 159 -11.10 -2.74 -1.96
C ALA A 159 -10.33 -1.97 -3.04
N LYS A 160 -11.04 -1.46 -4.06
CA LYS A 160 -10.44 -0.59 -5.09
C LYS A 160 -10.00 0.76 -4.49
N GLN A 161 -10.85 1.37 -3.67
CA GLN A 161 -10.53 2.65 -3.01
C GLN A 161 -9.30 2.54 -2.10
N LEU A 162 -9.14 1.43 -1.37
CA LEU A 162 -7.95 1.18 -0.54
C LEU A 162 -6.66 1.24 -1.37
N ARG A 163 -6.66 0.64 -2.57
CA ARG A 163 -5.50 0.66 -3.47
C ARG A 163 -5.20 2.04 -4.04
N GLU A 164 -6.24 2.82 -4.35
CA GLU A 164 -6.12 4.15 -4.96
C GLU A 164 -5.76 5.23 -3.92
N GLY A 165 -6.14 5.03 -2.65
CA GLY A 165 -5.85 5.95 -1.55
C GLY A 165 -4.42 5.89 -1.02
N ALA A 166 -3.68 4.80 -1.28
CA ALA A 166 -2.29 4.64 -0.85
C ALA A 166 -1.34 5.48 -1.72
N LYS A 167 -0.94 6.66 -1.23
CA LYS A 167 0.01 7.56 -1.90
C LYS A 167 1.46 7.16 -1.63
#